data_AF-A0A4Z1BTC4-F1
#
_entry.id   AF-A0A4Z1BTC4-F1
#
_cell.length_a   1.000
_cell.length_b   1.000
_cell.length_c   1.000
_cell.angle_alpha   90.00
_cell.angle_beta   90.00
_cell.angle_gamma   90.00
#
_symmetry.space_group_name_H-M   'P 1'
#
loop_
_entity.id
_entity.type
_entity.pdbx_description
1 polymer ?
#
loop_
_entity_poly.entity_id
_entity_poly.type
_entity_poly.pdbx_seq_one_letter_code
_entity_poly.pdbx_strand_id
1 'polypeptide(L)'
;MNQKRIIGLDIIRGLAIAIVLFANVREIMPIVEGEKRPHFTQIDHFIKQFFAMFIDMRFITLFTLLFGIGMGIFMNNARKKDLSPIKLMFRRLIFLFVVGVPGLILILPYAEYAIYGFILMFLFLLPKARYTLWVSIILLVAYIAIIIWLPQSNHVDIMFLGVTPFQSIIYFILLLFITDRESVQRVMTPFEKLGKTAFTNFLVQMIVLDLFLSFVFPYPHPTPLQAIYIGIPILVVFTLLTYWWLAHHRQGPLEMLWRKWTYKNVPKNLK
;
A
#
# COMPACT_ATOMS: atom_id res chain seq x y z
N MET A 1 -4.44 3.08 -30.88
CA MET A 1 -3.41 3.74 -30.04
C MET A 1 -3.07 2.82 -28.88
N ASN A 2 -1.88 2.20 -28.90
CA ASN A 2 -1.41 1.40 -27.77
C ASN A 2 -1.41 2.26 -26.52
N GLN A 3 -2.13 1.85 -25.46
CA GLN A 3 -2.10 2.52 -24.18
C GLN A 3 -0.64 2.58 -23.73
N LYS A 4 0.00 3.76 -23.79
CA LYS A 4 1.27 4.01 -23.11
C LYS A 4 1.03 3.66 -21.65
N ARG A 5 1.51 2.49 -21.25
CA ARG A 5 1.57 2.09 -19.85
C ARG A 5 2.29 3.21 -19.11
N ILE A 6 1.67 3.76 -18.07
CA ILE A 6 2.26 4.88 -17.34
C ILE A 6 3.35 4.29 -16.45
N ILE A 7 4.57 4.18 -17.02
CA ILE A 7 5.75 3.62 -16.36
C ILE A 7 5.98 4.29 -15.01
N GLY A 8 5.80 5.62 -14.94
CA GLY A 8 5.87 6.37 -13.68
C GLY A 8 4.94 5.86 -12.59
N LEU A 9 3.68 5.52 -12.89
CA LEU A 9 2.77 4.99 -11.87
C LEU A 9 3.22 3.63 -11.32
N ASP A 10 3.75 2.76 -12.19
CA ASP A 10 4.29 1.47 -11.74
C ASP A 10 5.55 1.69 -10.89
N ILE A 11 6.44 2.62 -11.27
CA ILE A 11 7.61 2.99 -10.45
C ILE A 11 7.19 3.48 -9.06
N ILE A 12 6.25 4.44 -8.98
CA ILE A 12 5.82 5.02 -7.70
C ILE A 12 5.20 3.93 -6.81
N ARG A 13 4.42 2.99 -7.38
CA ARG A 13 3.89 1.84 -6.63
C ARG A 13 5.00 0.96 -6.07
N GLY A 14 5.99 0.63 -6.88
CA GLY A 14 7.11 -0.21 -6.44
C GLY A 14 7.97 0.47 -5.38
N LEU A 15 8.19 1.78 -5.50
CA LEU A 15 8.86 2.58 -4.49
C LEU A 15 8.07 2.59 -3.17
N ALA A 16 6.75 2.77 -3.24
CA ALA A 16 5.90 2.74 -2.07
C ALA A 16 5.97 1.40 -1.35
N ILE A 17 5.91 0.28 -2.07
CA ILE A 17 6.04 -1.05 -1.46
C ILE A 17 7.41 -1.25 -0.82
N ALA A 18 8.48 -0.87 -1.52
CA ALA A 18 9.85 -1.01 -1.02
C ALA A 18 10.06 -0.21 0.28
N ILE A 19 9.47 0.99 0.38
CA ILE A 19 9.58 1.85 1.56
C ILE A 19 8.67 1.34 2.70
N VAL A 20 7.46 0.91 2.37
CA VAL A 20 6.49 0.38 3.35
C VAL A 20 7.05 -0.86 4.05
N LEU A 21 7.86 -1.68 3.39
CA LEU A 21 8.55 -2.81 4.02
C LEU A 21 9.24 -2.38 5.34
N PHE A 22 10.03 -1.31 5.31
CA PHE A 22 10.78 -0.84 6.47
C PHE A 22 9.90 -0.30 7.60
N ALA A 23 8.76 0.31 7.25
CA ALA A 23 7.78 0.74 8.25
C ALA A 23 7.16 -0.45 9.00
N ASN A 24 6.92 -1.57 8.30
CA ASN A 24 6.30 -2.75 8.91
C ASN A 24 7.25 -3.54 9.81
N VAL A 25 8.56 -3.56 9.53
CA VAL A 25 9.53 -4.22 10.43
C VAL A 25 9.43 -3.67 11.87
N ARG A 26 9.01 -2.40 12.01
CA ARG A 26 8.86 -1.72 13.30
C ARG A 26 7.52 -2.00 14.00
N GLU A 27 6.44 -2.27 13.26
CA GLU A 27 5.08 -2.42 13.81
C GLU A 27 4.71 -3.85 14.18
N ILE A 28 5.48 -4.85 13.75
CA ILE A 28 5.04 -6.26 13.73
C ILE A 28 4.79 -6.89 15.11
N MET A 29 5.25 -6.33 16.23
CA MET A 29 4.83 -6.84 17.54
C MET A 29 4.73 -5.75 18.62
N PRO A 30 3.63 -5.73 19.41
CA PRO A 30 3.49 -4.82 20.53
C PRO A 30 4.55 -5.12 21.59
N ILE A 31 5.10 -4.08 22.21
CA ILE A 31 5.93 -4.24 23.41
C ILE A 31 4.96 -4.71 24.52
N VAL A 32 5.12 -5.94 24.99
CA VAL A 32 4.34 -6.44 26.13
C VAL A 32 4.81 -5.69 27.38
N GLU A 33 3.87 -5.19 28.18
CA GLU A 33 4.19 -4.51 29.44
C GLU A 33 5.06 -5.41 30.33
N GLY A 34 6.24 -4.92 30.72
CA GLY A 34 7.21 -5.65 31.54
C GLY A 34 8.48 -6.09 30.82
N GLU A 35 8.53 -5.99 29.49
CA GLU A 35 9.72 -6.35 28.73
C GLU A 35 10.79 -5.25 28.68
N LYS A 36 12.07 -5.66 28.73
CA LYS A 36 13.20 -4.73 28.58
C LYS A 36 13.18 -4.15 27.18
N ARG A 37 12.79 -2.88 27.06
CA ARG A 37 12.91 -2.12 25.82
C ARG A 37 14.37 -2.19 25.34
N PRO A 38 14.61 -2.47 24.04
CA PRO A 38 15.97 -2.44 23.52
C PRO A 38 16.58 -1.05 23.72
N HIS A 39 17.87 -1.00 24.04
CA HIS A 39 18.57 0.26 24.26
C HIS A 39 18.69 1.00 22.92
N PHE A 40 17.94 2.10 22.77
CA PHE A 40 18.00 2.92 21.56
C PHE A 40 19.21 3.84 21.60
N THR A 41 20.02 3.75 20.55
CA THR A 41 21.08 4.72 20.29
C THR A 41 20.48 6.03 19.76
N GLN A 42 21.30 7.09 19.69
CA GLN A 42 20.89 8.34 19.04
C GLN A 42 20.50 8.12 17.56
N ILE A 43 21.15 7.17 16.89
CA ILE A 43 20.85 6.80 15.50
C ILE A 43 19.45 6.16 15.41
N ASP A 44 19.10 5.27 16.35
CA ASP A 44 17.76 4.66 16.40
C ASP A 44 16.67 5.72 16.58
N HIS A 45 16.90 6.71 17.46
CA HIS A 45 15.98 7.82 17.65
C HIS A 45 15.81 8.68 16.39
N PHE A 46 16.92 9.00 15.72
CA PHE A 46 16.90 9.74 14.47
C PHE A 46 16.13 8.99 13.37
N ILE A 47 16.43 7.70 13.17
CA ILE A 47 15.73 6.84 12.20
C ILE A 47 14.24 6.81 12.54
N LYS A 48 13.88 6.58 13.81
CA LYS A 48 12.49 6.54 14.24
C LYS A 48 11.76 7.85 13.95
N GLN A 49 12.36 9.00 14.24
CA GLN A 49 11.77 10.31 13.95
C GLN A 49 11.64 10.56 12.45
N PHE A 50 12.65 10.21 11.67
CA PHE A 50 12.62 10.33 10.21
C PHE A 50 11.49 9.49 9.60
N PHE A 51 11.37 8.23 10.01
CA PHE A 51 10.30 7.35 9.56
C PHE A 51 8.92 7.86 9.96
N ALA A 52 8.77 8.27 11.22
CA ALA A 52 7.54 8.87 11.70
C ALA A 52 7.16 10.09 10.88
N MET A 53 8.09 11.01 10.57
CA MET A 53 7.79 12.26 9.88
C MET A 53 7.57 12.10 8.36
N PHE A 54 8.35 11.25 7.70
CA PHE A 54 8.42 11.18 6.23
C PHE A 54 7.85 9.89 5.65
N ILE A 55 7.81 8.79 6.40
CA ILE A 55 7.49 7.47 5.85
C ILE A 55 6.13 6.96 6.32
N ASP A 56 6.04 6.47 7.56
CA ASP A 56 4.98 5.61 8.14
C ASP A 56 3.65 5.61 7.36
N MET A 57 2.67 6.39 7.80
CA MET A 57 1.31 6.40 7.21
C MET A 57 1.25 7.04 5.80
N ARG A 58 2.30 7.73 5.35
CA ARG A 58 2.29 8.50 4.09
C ARG A 58 2.44 7.58 2.91
N PHE A 59 3.35 6.61 2.97
CA PHE A 59 3.54 5.68 1.86
C PHE A 59 2.43 4.65 1.77
N ILE A 60 1.78 4.29 2.89
CA ILE A 60 0.54 3.49 2.89
C ILE A 60 -0.61 4.28 2.24
N THR A 61 -0.75 5.56 2.58
CA THR A 61 -1.77 6.43 1.98
C THR A 61 -1.49 6.64 0.49
N LEU A 62 -0.23 6.84 0.10
CA LEU A 62 0.23 6.92 -1.29
C LEU A 62 -0.07 5.62 -2.05
N PHE A 63 0.21 4.47 -1.46
CA PHE A 63 -0.10 3.16 -2.04
C PHE A 63 -1.61 2.99 -2.25
N THR A 64 -2.42 3.37 -1.26
CA THR A 64 -3.89 3.35 -1.32
C THR A 64 -4.42 4.27 -2.42
N LEU A 65 -3.86 5.48 -2.55
CA LEU A 65 -4.18 6.41 -3.63
C LEU A 65 -3.86 5.81 -5.02
N LEU A 66 -2.66 5.25 -5.19
CA LEU A 66 -2.22 4.62 -6.44
C LEU A 66 -3.05 3.40 -6.83
N PHE A 67 -3.51 2.66 -5.82
CA PHE A 67 -4.44 1.56 -5.98
C PHE A 67 -5.79 2.07 -6.48
N GLY A 68 -6.35 3.11 -5.85
CA GLY A 68 -7.57 3.79 -6.30
C GLY A 68 -7.49 4.30 -7.74
N ILE A 69 -6.39 4.96 -8.11
CA ILE A 69 -6.12 5.38 -9.50
C ILE A 69 -6.11 4.19 -10.45
N GLY A 70 -5.46 3.08 -10.06
CA GLY A 70 -5.44 1.84 -10.84
C GLY A 70 -6.84 1.24 -11.07
N MET A 71 -7.71 1.34 -10.06
CA MET A 71 -9.11 0.90 -10.15
C MET A 71 -9.93 1.82 -11.06
N GLY A 72 -9.71 3.13 -11.00
CA GLY A 72 -10.31 4.10 -11.94
C GLY A 72 -9.92 3.82 -13.40
N ILE A 73 -8.63 3.61 -13.67
CA ILE A 73 -8.13 3.24 -15.00
C ILE A 73 -8.77 1.93 -15.47
N PHE A 74 -8.86 0.93 -14.58
CA PHE A 74 -9.52 -0.34 -14.89
C PHE A 74 -11.01 -0.16 -15.24
N MET A 75 -11.75 0.65 -14.48
CA MET A 75 -13.16 0.89 -14.78
C MET A 75 -13.34 1.57 -16.13
N ASN A 76 -12.47 2.53 -16.46
CA ASN A 76 -12.49 3.18 -17.78
C ASN A 76 -12.18 2.17 -18.89
N ASN A 77 -11.20 1.29 -18.69
CA ASN A 77 -10.87 0.23 -19.63
C ASN A 77 -11.99 -0.79 -19.81
N ALA A 78 -12.74 -1.10 -18.74
CA ALA A 78 -13.93 -1.96 -18.83
C ALA A 78 -15.06 -1.30 -19.63
N ARG A 79 -15.32 0.00 -19.42
CA ARG A 79 -16.31 0.77 -20.20
C ARG A 79 -15.97 0.77 -21.69
N LYS A 80 -14.70 0.95 -22.03
CA LYS A 80 -14.21 0.92 -23.43
C LYS A 80 -14.35 -0.45 -24.11
N LYS A 81 -14.52 -1.52 -23.33
CA LYS A 81 -14.73 -2.89 -23.83
C LYS A 81 -16.20 -3.33 -23.75
N ASP A 82 -17.13 -2.39 -23.55
CA ASP A 82 -18.57 -2.64 -23.34
C ASP A 82 -18.88 -3.64 -22.21
N LEU A 83 -17.99 -3.72 -21.21
CA LEU A 83 -18.18 -4.54 -20.02
C LEU A 83 -18.75 -3.71 -18.89
N SER A 84 -19.63 -4.31 -18.08
CA SER A 84 -20.18 -3.68 -16.88
C SER A 84 -19.07 -3.41 -15.83
N PRO A 85 -18.60 -2.17 -15.64
CA PRO A 85 -17.43 -1.90 -14.80
C PRO A 85 -17.70 -2.19 -13.33
N ILE A 86 -18.92 -1.85 -12.87
CA ILE A 86 -19.35 -2.05 -11.47
C ILE A 86 -19.38 -3.54 -11.13
N LYS A 87 -19.90 -4.40 -12.01
CA LYS A 87 -19.95 -5.85 -11.79
C LYS A 87 -18.55 -6.46 -11.70
N LEU A 88 -17.65 -6.07 -12.59
CA LEU A 88 -16.26 -6.55 -12.54
C LEU A 88 -15.52 -6.01 -11.32
N MET A 89 -15.79 -4.75 -10.94
CA MET A 89 -15.21 -4.13 -9.76
C MET A 89 -15.64 -4.85 -8.49
N PHE A 90 -16.93 -5.16 -8.35
CA PHE A 90 -17.45 -5.91 -7.21
C PHE A 90 -16.80 -7.28 -7.06
N ARG A 91 -16.53 -7.98 -8.18
CA ARG A 91 -15.75 -9.23 -8.16
C ARG A 91 -14.32 -9.03 -7.67
N ARG A 92 -13.68 -7.91 -8.06
CA ARG A 92 -12.34 -7.55 -7.59
C ARG A 92 -12.33 -7.26 -6.09
N LEU A 93 -13.34 -6.54 -5.59
CA LEU A 93 -13.56 -6.28 -4.16
C LEU A 93 -13.66 -7.61 -3.39
N ILE A 94 -14.53 -8.52 -3.82
CA ILE A 94 -14.71 -9.82 -3.16
C ILE A 94 -13.39 -10.60 -3.08
N PHE A 95 -12.63 -10.63 -4.18
CA PHE A 95 -11.35 -11.32 -4.20
C PHE A 95 -10.39 -10.74 -3.15
N LEU A 96 -10.27 -9.42 -3.08
CA LEU A 96 -9.41 -8.75 -2.10
C LEU A 96 -9.88 -8.99 -0.67
N PHE A 97 -11.20 -8.95 -0.45
CA PHE A 97 -11.78 -9.26 0.86
C PHE A 97 -11.43 -10.68 1.30
N VAL A 98 -11.63 -11.68 0.43
CA VAL A 98 -11.28 -13.09 0.72
C VAL A 98 -9.78 -13.26 1.00
N VAL A 99 -8.92 -12.56 0.25
CA VAL A 99 -7.47 -12.61 0.48
C VAL A 99 -7.05 -11.84 1.75
N GLY A 100 -7.80 -10.82 2.15
CA GLY A 100 -7.53 -10.03 3.35
C GLY A 100 -7.99 -10.67 4.66
N VAL A 101 -9.04 -11.51 4.63
CA VAL A 101 -9.60 -12.18 5.82
C VAL A 101 -8.56 -12.98 6.62
N PRO A 102 -7.65 -13.78 6.01
CA PRO A 102 -6.59 -14.44 6.76
C PRO A 102 -5.72 -13.46 7.58
N GLY A 103 -5.44 -12.26 7.05
CA GLY A 103 -4.74 -11.22 7.80
C GLY A 103 -5.50 -10.74 9.03
N LEU A 104 -6.83 -10.65 8.95
CA LEU A 104 -7.68 -10.30 10.10
C LEU A 104 -7.73 -11.41 11.14
N ILE A 105 -7.83 -12.67 10.71
CA ILE A 105 -7.90 -13.83 11.60
C ILE A 105 -6.59 -14.00 12.38
N LEU A 106 -5.46 -13.77 11.69
CA LEU A 106 -4.13 -13.91 12.27
C LEU A 106 -3.64 -12.64 12.99
N ILE A 107 -4.51 -11.61 13.11
CA ILE A 107 -4.20 -10.31 13.76
C ILE A 107 -2.91 -9.71 13.21
N LEU A 108 -2.76 -9.78 11.88
CA LEU A 108 -1.55 -9.29 11.24
C LEU A 108 -1.70 -7.79 11.02
N PRO A 109 -0.66 -6.99 11.34
CA PRO A 109 -0.73 -5.52 11.35
C PRO A 109 -1.14 -4.95 9.99
N TYR A 110 -0.88 -5.66 8.90
CA TYR A 110 -1.23 -5.23 7.56
C TYR A 110 -2.71 -5.36 7.19
N ALA A 111 -3.52 -6.01 8.03
CA ALA A 111 -4.95 -6.20 7.77
C ALA A 111 -5.74 -4.87 7.86
N GLU A 112 -5.28 -3.93 8.68
CA GLU A 112 -5.88 -2.59 8.80
C GLU A 112 -5.78 -1.82 7.47
N TYR A 113 -4.62 -1.93 6.79
CA TYR A 113 -4.40 -1.29 5.49
C TYR A 113 -5.32 -1.83 4.39
N ALA A 114 -5.63 -3.14 4.44
CA ALA A 114 -6.58 -3.75 3.53
C ALA A 114 -8.01 -3.23 3.75
N ILE A 115 -8.41 -2.99 5.02
CA ILE A 115 -9.71 -2.42 5.37
C ILE A 115 -9.82 -0.99 4.85
N TYR A 116 -8.84 -0.12 5.12
CA TYR A 116 -8.88 1.28 4.64
C TYR A 116 -8.94 1.34 3.11
N GLY A 117 -8.13 0.53 2.42
CA GLY A 117 -8.16 0.43 0.97
C GLY A 117 -9.51 -0.06 0.44
N PHE A 118 -10.15 -1.00 1.12
CA PHE A 118 -11.48 -1.50 0.77
C PHE A 118 -12.58 -0.43 0.96
N ILE A 119 -12.56 0.30 2.09
CA ILE A 119 -13.52 1.37 2.39
C ILE A 119 -13.39 2.51 1.38
N LEU A 120 -12.18 3.04 1.17
CA LEU A 120 -11.92 4.09 0.19
C LEU A 120 -12.36 3.66 -1.21
N MET A 121 -12.07 2.42 -1.59
CA MET A 121 -12.48 1.89 -2.89
C MET A 121 -14.01 1.75 -3.04
N PHE A 122 -14.71 1.40 -1.96
CA PHE A 122 -16.17 1.36 -1.96
C PHE A 122 -16.77 2.76 -2.15
N LEU A 123 -16.15 3.81 -1.57
CA LEU A 123 -16.56 5.20 -1.80
C LEU A 123 -16.39 5.64 -3.26
N PHE A 124 -15.35 5.17 -3.95
CA PHE A 124 -15.14 5.42 -5.39
C PHE A 124 -16.16 4.73 -6.30
N LEU A 125 -16.90 3.73 -5.80
CA LEU A 125 -17.98 3.06 -6.54
C LEU A 125 -19.29 3.85 -6.53
N LEU A 126 -19.43 4.89 -5.68
CA LEU A 126 -20.66 5.65 -5.55
C LEU A 126 -20.94 6.43 -6.86
N PRO A 127 -22.03 6.11 -7.58
CA PRO A 127 -22.20 6.48 -8.98
C PRO A 127 -22.65 7.94 -9.22
N LYS A 128 -22.68 8.82 -8.21
CA LYS A 128 -23.05 10.23 -8.40
C LYS A 128 -22.16 11.16 -7.58
N ALA A 129 -21.59 12.17 -8.24
CA ALA A 129 -20.74 13.20 -7.62
C ALA A 129 -21.37 13.84 -6.37
N ARG A 130 -22.71 13.96 -6.34
CA ARG A 130 -23.46 14.44 -5.17
C ARG A 130 -23.27 13.57 -3.92
N TYR A 131 -23.25 12.25 -4.04
CA TYR A 131 -23.09 11.35 -2.89
C TYR A 131 -21.65 11.35 -2.39
N THR A 132 -20.69 11.36 -3.31
CA THR A 132 -19.27 11.51 -2.97
C THR A 132 -19.03 12.82 -2.22
N LEU A 133 -19.64 13.93 -2.67
CA LEU A 133 -19.57 15.22 -1.98
C LEU A 133 -20.13 15.14 -0.55
N TRP A 134 -21.35 14.61 -0.38
CA TRP A 134 -21.95 14.50 0.95
C TRP A 134 -21.16 13.59 1.89
N VAL A 135 -20.66 12.45 1.39
CA VAL A 135 -19.81 11.57 2.20
C VAL A 135 -18.50 12.28 2.59
N SER A 136 -17.86 12.98 1.67
CA SER A 136 -16.66 13.77 1.97
C SER A 136 -16.92 14.86 3.01
N ILE A 137 -18.06 15.57 2.91
CA ILE A 137 -18.47 16.57 3.90
C ILE A 137 -18.70 15.93 5.26
N ILE A 138 -19.43 14.80 5.32
CA ILE A 138 -19.69 14.09 6.58
C ILE A 138 -18.39 13.61 7.22
N LEU A 139 -17.47 13.03 6.44
CA LEU A 139 -16.17 12.58 6.95
C LEU A 139 -15.32 13.76 7.44
N LEU A 140 -15.35 14.89 6.74
CA LEU A 140 -14.65 16.11 7.17
C LEU A 140 -15.23 16.67 8.47
N VAL A 141 -16.56 16.75 8.58
CA VAL A 141 -17.24 17.21 9.80
C VAL A 141 -16.96 16.26 10.96
N ALA A 142 -17.00 14.94 10.73
CA ALA A 142 -16.66 13.94 11.75
C ALA A 142 -15.21 14.10 12.21
N TYR A 143 -14.26 14.29 11.30
CA TYR A 143 -12.86 14.55 11.63
C TYR A 143 -12.69 15.83 12.48
N ILE A 144 -13.35 16.92 12.11
CA ILE A 144 -13.33 18.18 12.88
C ILE A 144 -13.96 17.99 14.27
N ALA A 145 -15.09 17.29 14.36
CA ALA A 145 -15.76 17.00 15.63
C ALA A 145 -14.88 16.16 16.56
N ILE A 146 -14.17 15.16 16.02
CA ILE A 146 -13.21 14.33 16.75
C ILE A 146 -12.07 15.17 17.33
N ILE A 147 -11.51 16.12 16.56
CA ILE A 147 -10.48 17.04 17.05
C ILE A 147 -10.99 17.86 18.22
N ILE A 148 -12.19 18.45 18.09
CA ILE A 148 -12.77 19.34 19.11
C ILE A 148 -13.05 18.60 20.41
N TRP A 149 -13.50 17.34 20.34
CA TRP A 149 -13.92 16.55 21.49
C TRP A 149 -12.78 15.82 22.21
N LEU A 150 -11.63 15.62 21.57
CA LEU A 150 -10.53 14.87 22.18
C LEU A 150 -9.72 15.72 23.16
N PRO A 151 -9.11 15.10 24.20
CA PRO A 151 -8.19 15.80 25.08
C PRO A 151 -7.02 16.46 24.32
N GLN A 152 -6.57 17.62 24.81
CA GLN A 152 -5.47 18.38 24.22
C GLN A 152 -4.16 17.57 24.10
N SER A 153 -3.95 16.57 24.97
CA SER A 153 -2.80 15.66 24.91
C SER A 153 -2.71 14.87 23.59
N ASN A 154 -3.85 14.63 22.91
CA ASN A 154 -3.91 13.83 21.69
C ASN A 154 -3.94 14.70 20.43
N HIS A 155 -3.99 16.03 20.56
CA HIS A 155 -4.13 16.94 19.43
C HIS A 155 -2.97 16.83 18.44
N VAL A 156 -1.75 16.59 18.93
CA VAL A 156 -0.55 16.43 18.08
C VAL A 156 -0.69 15.21 17.17
N ASP A 157 -1.11 14.07 17.72
CA ASP A 157 -1.28 12.82 16.96
C ASP A 157 -2.40 12.93 15.93
N ILE A 158 -3.52 13.57 16.28
CA ILE A 158 -4.66 13.76 15.37
C ILE A 158 -4.30 14.74 14.25
N MET A 159 -3.64 15.86 14.57
CA MET A 159 -3.14 16.79 13.56
C MET A 159 -2.19 16.09 12.60
N PHE A 160 -1.33 15.21 13.10
CA PHE A 160 -0.43 14.41 12.27
C PHE A 160 -1.17 13.48 11.32
N LEU A 161 -2.23 12.82 11.78
CA LEU A 161 -3.13 12.02 10.95
C LEU A 161 -3.82 12.88 9.88
N GLY A 162 -4.27 14.08 10.22
CA GLY A 162 -4.89 15.01 9.26
C GLY A 162 -3.95 15.54 8.19
N VAL A 163 -2.69 15.78 8.51
CA VAL A 163 -1.67 16.27 7.57
C VAL A 163 -1.20 15.16 6.62
N THR A 164 -1.25 13.90 7.06
CA THR A 164 -0.74 12.73 6.33
C THR A 164 -1.29 12.60 4.89
N PRO A 165 -2.60 12.73 4.62
CA PRO A 165 -3.13 12.70 3.26
C PRO A 165 -2.57 13.80 2.36
N PHE A 166 -2.43 15.04 2.86
CA PHE A 166 -1.88 16.15 2.09
C PHE A 166 -0.42 15.91 1.73
N GLN A 167 0.38 15.43 2.70
CA GLN A 167 1.77 15.06 2.47
C GLN A 167 1.91 13.93 1.44
N SER A 168 1.00 12.95 1.48
CA SER A 168 0.97 11.85 0.51
C SER A 168 0.64 12.32 -0.91
N ILE A 169 -0.25 13.30 -1.06
CA ILE A 169 -0.56 13.94 -2.34
C ILE A 169 0.66 14.71 -2.85
N ILE A 170 1.36 15.45 -1.99
CA ILE A 170 2.60 16.15 -2.36
C ILE A 170 3.65 15.15 -2.85
N TYR A 171 3.84 14.03 -2.15
CA TYR A 171 4.75 12.96 -2.60
C TYR A 171 4.33 12.34 -3.92
N PHE A 172 3.04 12.08 -4.10
CA PHE A 172 2.51 11.57 -5.36
C PHE A 172 2.86 12.51 -6.52
N ILE A 173 2.57 13.81 -6.38
CA ILE A 173 2.83 14.82 -7.42
C ILE A 173 4.34 14.95 -7.68
N LEU A 174 5.15 15.06 -6.62
CA LEU A 174 6.60 15.17 -6.74
C LEU A 174 7.20 13.96 -7.46
N LEU A 175 6.82 12.74 -7.05
CA LEU A 175 7.33 11.52 -7.65
C LEU A 175 6.81 11.35 -9.08
N LEU A 176 5.60 11.81 -9.42
CA LEU A 176 5.14 11.85 -10.81
C LEU A 176 6.06 12.74 -11.67
N PHE A 177 6.38 13.95 -11.23
CA PHE A 177 7.29 14.84 -11.98
C PHE A 177 8.71 14.28 -12.09
N ILE A 178 9.22 13.67 -11.02
CA ILE A 178 10.55 13.05 -11.01
C ILE A 178 10.59 11.85 -11.96
N THR A 179 9.56 11.00 -11.93
CA THR A 179 9.48 9.79 -12.75
C THR A 179 9.04 10.04 -14.19
N ASP A 180 8.70 11.28 -14.56
CA ASP A 180 8.45 11.65 -15.96
C ASP A 180 9.76 11.71 -16.78
N ARG A 181 10.90 11.94 -16.11
CA ARG A 181 12.22 11.99 -16.77
C ARG A 181 12.71 10.59 -17.16
N GLU A 182 13.07 10.38 -18.42
CA GLU A 182 13.55 9.08 -18.93
C GLU A 182 14.81 8.56 -18.21
N SER A 183 15.73 9.46 -17.84
CA SER A 183 16.93 9.10 -17.08
C SER A 183 16.58 8.47 -15.73
N VAL A 184 15.57 9.01 -15.05
CA VAL A 184 15.07 8.48 -13.78
C VAL A 184 14.36 7.15 -13.99
N GLN A 185 13.53 7.01 -15.02
CA GLN A 185 12.85 5.74 -15.32
C GLN A 185 13.84 4.59 -15.56
N ARG A 186 14.97 4.88 -16.24
CA ARG A 186 16.02 3.89 -16.49
C ARG A 186 16.65 3.40 -15.18
N VAL A 187 16.94 4.30 -14.25
CA VAL A 187 17.49 3.95 -12.93
C VAL A 187 16.44 3.23 -12.07
N MET A 188 15.18 3.65 -12.16
CA MET A 188 14.07 3.11 -11.35
C MET A 188 13.37 1.90 -11.97
N THR A 189 13.92 1.29 -13.02
CA THR A 189 13.38 0.06 -13.63
C THR A 189 13.14 -1.09 -12.63
N PRO A 190 13.97 -1.29 -11.58
CA PRO A 190 13.66 -2.28 -10.55
C PRO A 190 12.34 -2.02 -9.82
N PHE A 191 12.09 -0.76 -9.47
CA PHE A 191 10.84 -0.35 -8.83
C PHE A 191 9.65 -0.44 -9.79
N GLU A 192 9.84 -0.19 -11.09
CA GLU A 192 8.78 -0.44 -12.08
C GLU A 192 8.30 -1.89 -11.98
N LYS A 193 9.21 -2.86 -12.02
CA LYS A 193 8.87 -4.30 -11.95
C LYS A 193 8.19 -4.71 -10.65
N LEU A 194 8.68 -4.19 -9.51
CA LEU A 194 8.02 -4.36 -8.21
C LEU A 194 6.59 -3.83 -8.27
N GLY A 195 6.38 -2.63 -8.84
CA GLY A 195 5.05 -2.05 -8.98
C GLY A 195 4.13 -2.76 -9.97
N LYS A 196 4.67 -3.42 -11.01
CA LYS A 196 3.86 -4.30 -11.91
C LYS A 196 3.26 -5.49 -11.17
N THR A 197 3.87 -5.87 -10.06
CA THR A 197 3.52 -7.01 -9.21
C THR A 197 3.21 -6.55 -7.79
N ALA A 198 2.65 -5.34 -7.69
CA ALA A 198 2.47 -4.62 -6.45
C ALA A 198 1.67 -5.40 -5.40
N PHE A 199 0.61 -6.08 -5.81
CA PHE A 199 -0.27 -6.78 -4.90
C PHE A 199 0.37 -8.09 -4.40
N THR A 200 1.05 -8.83 -5.27
CA THR A 200 1.86 -9.98 -4.84
C THR A 200 2.96 -9.53 -3.89
N ASN A 201 3.78 -8.55 -4.27
CA ASN A 201 4.92 -8.14 -3.46
C ASN A 201 4.49 -7.59 -2.11
N PHE A 202 3.48 -6.72 -2.07
CA PHE A 202 2.96 -6.19 -0.82
C PHE A 202 2.50 -7.31 0.13
N LEU A 203 1.66 -8.23 -0.35
CA LEU A 203 1.12 -9.27 0.52
C LEU A 203 2.18 -10.30 0.95
N VAL A 204 3.01 -10.75 0.03
CA VAL A 204 4.02 -11.78 0.33
C VAL A 204 5.13 -11.19 1.22
N GLN A 205 5.55 -9.95 0.99
CA GLN A 205 6.53 -9.28 1.87
C GLN A 205 5.99 -9.18 3.29
N MET A 206 4.72 -8.79 3.45
CA MET A 206 4.10 -8.67 4.76
C MET A 206 4.02 -10.01 5.50
N ILE A 207 3.53 -11.07 4.84
CA ILE A 207 3.45 -12.41 5.43
C ILE A 207 4.83 -12.95 5.79
N VAL A 208 5.79 -12.86 4.85
CA VAL A 208 7.14 -13.40 5.07
C VAL A 208 7.86 -12.63 6.15
N LEU A 209 7.74 -11.30 6.18
CA LEU A 209 8.37 -10.49 7.20
C LEU A 209 7.80 -10.80 8.58
N ASP A 210 6.47 -10.87 8.70
CA ASP A 210 5.80 -11.20 9.95
C ASP A 210 6.23 -12.57 10.50
N LEU A 211 6.20 -13.61 9.64
CA LEU A 211 6.67 -14.94 10.02
C LEU A 211 8.16 -14.91 10.39
N PHE A 212 9.00 -14.27 9.57
CA PHE A 212 10.44 -14.20 9.81
C PHE A 212 10.78 -13.53 11.15
N LEU A 213 10.16 -12.38 11.44
CA LEU A 213 10.37 -11.68 12.72
C LEU A 213 9.86 -12.52 13.90
N SER A 214 8.68 -13.14 13.76
CA SER A 214 8.11 -14.02 14.79
C SER A 214 9.01 -15.21 15.15
N PHE A 215 9.69 -15.80 14.16
CA PHE A 215 10.58 -16.96 14.39
C PHE A 215 11.99 -16.57 14.81
N VAL A 216 12.56 -15.50 14.25
CA VAL A 216 13.99 -15.16 14.42
C VAL A 216 14.22 -14.15 15.53
N PHE A 217 13.26 -13.25 15.76
CA PHE A 217 13.34 -12.19 16.78
C PHE A 217 12.12 -12.25 17.71
N PRO A 218 11.96 -13.36 18.47
CA PRO A 218 10.80 -13.49 19.36
C PRO A 218 10.76 -12.33 20.36
N TYR A 219 11.87 -12.02 21.08
CA TYR A 219 12.03 -10.82 21.92
C TYR A 219 13.52 -10.55 22.27
N PRO A 220 13.98 -9.29 22.44
CA PRO A 220 13.26 -8.03 22.21
C PRO A 220 13.23 -7.62 20.73
N HIS A 221 12.24 -6.80 20.39
CA HIS A 221 11.99 -6.31 19.03
C HIS A 221 13.22 -5.62 18.41
N PRO A 222 13.39 -5.72 17.07
CA PRO A 222 14.52 -5.09 16.40
C PRO A 222 14.49 -3.57 16.58
N THR A 223 15.65 -2.97 16.84
CA THR A 223 15.77 -1.51 16.87
C THR A 223 15.51 -0.93 15.47
N PRO A 224 15.17 0.37 15.34
CA PRO A 224 15.02 1.02 14.04
C PRO A 224 16.22 0.81 13.10
N LEU A 225 17.44 0.80 13.63
CA LEU A 225 18.64 0.50 12.83
C LEU A 225 18.68 -0.98 12.39
N GLN A 226 18.39 -1.92 13.29
CA GLN A 226 18.29 -3.34 12.94
C GLN A 226 17.20 -3.60 11.89
N ALA A 227 16.09 -2.87 11.95
CA ALA A 227 15.03 -2.95 10.96
C ALA A 227 15.51 -2.61 9.54
N ILE A 228 16.41 -1.63 9.40
CA ILE A 228 17.05 -1.32 8.11
C ILE A 228 17.94 -2.48 7.66
N TYR A 229 18.77 -3.02 8.55
CA TYR A 229 19.65 -4.14 8.22
C TYR A 229 18.90 -5.42 7.84
N ILE A 230 17.73 -5.66 8.43
CA ILE A 230 16.84 -6.78 8.08
C ILE A 230 16.09 -6.50 6.78
N GLY A 231 15.58 -5.29 6.60
CA GLY A 231 14.76 -4.90 5.46
C GLY A 231 15.53 -4.87 4.14
N ILE A 232 16.80 -4.45 4.12
CA ILE A 232 17.61 -4.36 2.89
C ILE A 232 17.77 -5.74 2.22
N PRO A 233 18.27 -6.80 2.87
CA PRO A 233 18.37 -8.13 2.28
C PRO A 233 17.02 -8.67 1.80
N ILE A 234 15.96 -8.48 2.59
CA ILE A 234 14.61 -8.91 2.24
C ILE A 234 14.17 -8.20 0.94
N LEU A 235 14.31 -6.88 0.86
CA LEU A 235 13.97 -6.11 -0.34
C LEU A 235 14.76 -6.59 -1.56
N VAL A 236 16.06 -6.85 -1.42
CA VAL A 236 16.91 -7.37 -2.51
C VAL A 236 16.41 -8.73 -2.97
N VAL A 237 16.19 -9.67 -2.06
CA VAL A 237 15.68 -11.02 -2.37
C VAL A 237 14.34 -10.94 -3.09
N PHE A 238 13.38 -10.17 -2.56
CA PHE A 238 12.07 -9.99 -3.21
C PHE A 238 12.16 -9.34 -4.58
N THR A 239 13.08 -8.39 -4.76
CA THR A 239 13.34 -7.78 -6.07
C THR A 239 13.88 -8.82 -7.05
N LEU A 240 14.87 -9.62 -6.65
CA LEU A 240 15.43 -10.68 -7.49
C LEU A 240 14.37 -11.74 -7.85
N LEU A 241 13.57 -12.18 -6.87
CA LEU A 241 12.45 -13.10 -7.10
C LEU A 241 11.42 -12.51 -8.08
N THR A 242 11.10 -11.23 -7.95
CA THR A 242 10.20 -10.52 -8.87
C THR A 242 10.78 -10.49 -10.29
N TYR A 243 12.08 -10.23 -10.43
CA TYR A 243 12.76 -10.24 -11.72
C TYR A 243 12.74 -11.63 -12.36
N TRP A 244 13.09 -12.66 -11.61
CA TRP A 244 13.06 -14.05 -12.06
C TRP A 244 11.65 -14.48 -12.45
N TRP A 245 10.64 -14.14 -11.64
CA TRP A 245 9.25 -14.45 -11.94
C TRP A 245 8.77 -13.77 -13.22
N LEU A 246 9.08 -12.48 -13.39
CA LEU A 246 8.69 -11.70 -14.56
C LEU A 246 9.44 -12.07 -15.84
N ALA A 247 10.54 -12.81 -15.74
CA ALA A 247 11.19 -13.40 -16.92
C ALA A 247 10.33 -14.51 -17.55
N HIS A 248 9.51 -15.19 -16.75
CA HIS A 248 8.66 -16.30 -17.19
C HIS A 248 7.17 -15.92 -17.29
N HIS A 249 6.73 -14.92 -16.51
CA HIS A 249 5.32 -14.54 -16.39
C HIS A 249 5.12 -13.04 -16.62
N ARG A 250 3.98 -12.64 -17.19
CA ARG A 250 3.69 -11.22 -17.50
C ARG A 250 3.22 -10.39 -16.30
N GLN A 251 2.79 -11.05 -15.23
CA GLN A 251 2.13 -10.47 -14.05
C GLN A 251 2.49 -11.32 -12.83
N GLY A 252 2.34 -10.77 -11.63
CA GLY A 252 2.55 -11.53 -10.41
C GLY A 252 1.48 -12.61 -10.21
N PRO A 253 1.75 -13.64 -9.39
CA PRO A 253 0.82 -14.74 -9.12
C PRO A 253 -0.55 -14.26 -8.66
N LEU A 254 -0.60 -13.35 -7.68
CA LEU A 254 -1.87 -12.86 -7.13
C LEU A 254 -2.60 -11.95 -8.12
N GLU A 255 -1.88 -11.13 -8.89
CA GLU A 255 -2.48 -10.34 -9.96
C GLU A 255 -3.11 -11.22 -11.03
N MET A 256 -2.44 -12.34 -11.37
CA MET A 256 -2.96 -13.31 -12.33
C MET A 256 -4.23 -13.99 -11.81
N LEU A 257 -4.24 -14.42 -10.54
CA LEU A 257 -5.42 -15.00 -9.89
C LEU A 257 -6.56 -13.97 -9.82
N TRP A 258 -6.25 -12.75 -9.43
CA TRP A 258 -7.21 -11.65 -9.34
C TRP A 258 -7.83 -11.33 -10.71
N ARG A 259 -7.04 -11.31 -11.78
CA ARG A 259 -7.53 -11.14 -13.16
C ARG A 259 -8.41 -12.31 -13.58
N LYS A 260 -7.96 -13.56 -13.35
CA LYS A 260 -8.74 -14.77 -13.68
C LYS A 260 -10.11 -14.76 -12.98
N TRP A 261 -10.15 -14.41 -11.70
CA TRP A 261 -11.38 -14.27 -10.92
C TRP A 261 -12.31 -13.20 -11.49
N THR A 262 -11.77 -12.01 -11.76
CA THR A 262 -12.54 -10.87 -12.28
C THR A 262 -13.25 -11.22 -13.59
N TYR A 263 -12.52 -11.84 -14.52
CA TYR A 263 -12.99 -12.14 -15.87
C TYR A 263 -13.54 -13.57 -16.03
N LYS A 264 -13.83 -14.31 -14.95
CA LYS A 264 -14.23 -15.74 -15.02
C LYS A 264 -15.35 -16.00 -16.03
N ASN A 265 -16.38 -15.15 -16.04
CA ASN A 265 -17.57 -15.27 -16.93
C ASN A 265 -17.60 -14.24 -18.06
N VAL A 266 -16.45 -13.67 -18.43
CA VAL A 266 -16.34 -12.76 -19.58
C VAL A 266 -15.88 -13.56 -20.80
N PRO A 267 -16.52 -13.42 -21.98
CA PRO A 267 -16.08 -14.07 -23.21
C PRO A 267 -14.58 -13.81 -23.51
N LYS A 268 -13.84 -14.81 -23.98
CA LYS A 268 -12.37 -14.71 -24.19
C LYS A 268 -11.98 -13.60 -25.16
N ASN A 269 -12.82 -13.29 -26.16
CA ASN A 269 -12.65 -12.20 -27.12
C ASN A 269 -12.77 -10.80 -26.50
N LEU A 270 -13.33 -10.68 -25.28
CA LEU A 270 -13.48 -9.42 -24.55
C LEU A 270 -12.51 -9.28 -23.34
N LYS A 271 -11.66 -10.29 -23.07
CA LYS A 271 -10.69 -10.28 -21.95
C LYS A 271 -9.44 -9.43 -22.22
#